data_AF-A0A7Y2CX03-F1
#
_entry.id   AF-A0A7Y2CX03-F1
#
_cell.length_a   1.000
_cell.length_b   1.000
_cell.length_c   1.000
_cell.angle_alpha   90.00
_cell.angle_beta   90.00
_cell.angle_gamma   90.00
#
_symmetry.space_group_name_H-M   'P 1'
#
loop_
_entity.id
_entity.type
_entity.pdbx_description
1 polymer ?
#
loop_
_entity_poly.entity_id
_entity_poly.type
_entity_poly.pdbx_seq_one_letter_code
_entity_poly.pdbx_strand_id
1 'polypeptide(L)' 'MLRLLAHALTLCLFASLASASPDWWRSEWPDTDFSKTSVESWAEIMSGGPPKDGIPALDGPQFRRAKDVRG' A
#
# COMPACT_ATOMS: atom_id res chain seq x y z
N MET A 1 2.17 -7.26 42.71
CA MET A 1 2.73 -6.17 41.87
C MET A 1 3.74 -6.68 40.85
N LEU A 2 4.72 -7.51 41.23
CA LEU A 2 5.70 -8.09 40.30
C LEU A 2 5.09 -8.90 39.14
N ARG A 3 4.03 -9.68 39.41
CA ARG A 3 3.30 -10.43 38.38
C ARG A 3 2.65 -9.51 37.35
N LEU A 4 1.98 -8.43 37.78
CA LEU A 4 1.35 -7.46 36.88
C LEU A 4 2.39 -6.74 36.00
N LEU A 5 3.54 -6.37 36.56
CA LEU A 5 4.65 -5.81 35.78
C LEU A 5 5.17 -6.80 34.72
N ALA A 6 5.31 -8.07 35.08
CA ALA A 6 5.74 -9.10 34.12
C ALA A 6 4.75 -9.25 32.96
N HIS A 7 3.44 -9.24 33.24
CA HIS A 7 2.41 -9.34 32.19
C HIS A 7 2.37 -8.10 31.29
N ALA A 8 2.52 -6.90 31.89
CA ALA A 8 2.61 -5.66 31.12
C ALA A 8 3.85 -5.63 30.22
N LEU A 9 5.00 -6.10 30.71
CA LEU A 9 6.23 -6.20 29.92
C LEU A 9 6.07 -7.19 28.75
N THR A 10 5.47 -8.35 28.99
CA THR A 10 5.17 -9.32 27.92
C THR A 10 4.27 -8.69 26.87
N LEU A 11 3.21 -7.97 27.27
CA LEU A 11 2.29 -7.33 26.33
C LEU A 11 3.00 -6.25 25.48
N CYS A 12 3.87 -5.44 26.08
CA CYS A 12 4.65 -4.42 25.37
C CYS A 12 5.64 -5.04 24.35
N LEU A 13 6.22 -6.20 24.66
CA LEU A 13 7.15 -6.90 23.74
C LEU A 13 6.43 -7.46 22.51
N PHE A 14 5.15 -7.79 22.60
CA PHE A 14 4.36 -8.26 21.45
C PHE A 14 3.77 -7.11 20.61
N ALA A 15 3.59 -5.92 21.20
CA ALA A 15 2.99 -4.78 20.51
C ALA A 15 3.87 -4.17 19.39
N SER A 16 5.16 -4.49 19.35
CA SER A 16 6.14 -3.95 18.38
C SER A 16 6.24 -4.74 17.07
N LEU A 17 5.43 -5.79 16.86
CA LEU A 17 5.46 -6.61 15.65
C LEU A 17 4.69 -6.03 14.45
N ALA A 18 4.08 -4.85 14.58
CA ALA A 18 3.42 -4.18 13.46
C ALA A 18 4.47 -3.53 12.53
N SER A 19 4.92 -4.28 11.51
CA SER A 19 5.82 -3.79 10.47
C SER A 19 5.02 -3.38 9.22
N ALA A 20 5.00 -2.08 8.90
CA ALA A 20 4.39 -1.56 7.68
C ALA A 20 5.38 -1.67 6.51
N SER A 21 5.62 -2.88 5.99
CA SER A 21 6.55 -3.13 4.88
C SER A 21 5.83 -3.14 3.52
N PRO A 22 6.36 -2.46 2.48
CA PRO A 22 5.80 -2.53 1.13
C PRO A 22 6.13 -3.84 0.39
N ASP A 23 6.81 -4.77 1.06
CA ASP A 23 7.30 -6.05 0.54
C ASP A 23 6.22 -6.85 -0.20
N TRP A 24 4.98 -6.78 0.27
CA TRP A 24 3.81 -7.38 -0.37
C TRP A 24 3.66 -6.93 -1.84
N TRP A 25 3.77 -5.62 -2.12
CA TRP A 25 3.47 -5.07 -3.45
C TRP A 25 4.65 -5.16 -4.42
N ARG A 26 5.87 -5.42 -3.94
CA ARG A 26 7.04 -5.54 -4.82
C ARG A 26 6.89 -6.65 -5.85
N SER A 27 6.11 -7.70 -5.54
CA SER A 27 5.82 -8.78 -6.48
C SER A 27 4.94 -8.31 -7.65
N GLU A 28 3.94 -7.48 -7.38
CA GLU A 28 3.04 -6.91 -8.40
C GLU A 28 3.66 -5.70 -9.13
N TRP A 29 4.58 -4.99 -8.45
CA TRP A 29 5.18 -3.75 -8.93
C TRP A 29 6.71 -3.79 -8.81
N PRO A 30 7.40 -4.69 -9.57
CA PRO A 30 8.84 -4.91 -9.42
C PRO A 30 9.68 -3.68 -9.80
N ASP A 31 9.19 -2.84 -10.71
CA ASP A 31 9.93 -1.67 -11.21
C ASP A 31 9.68 -0.40 -10.37
N THR A 32 8.81 -0.46 -9.35
CA THR A 32 8.46 0.69 -8.52
C THR A 32 9.52 0.94 -7.45
N ASP A 33 10.00 2.18 -7.35
CA ASP A 33 10.88 2.64 -6.28
C ASP A 33 10.08 2.99 -5.01
N PHE A 34 9.90 2.00 -4.12
CA PHE A 34 9.17 2.16 -2.86
C PHE A 34 9.88 3.06 -1.82
N SER A 35 11.10 3.53 -2.08
CA SER A 35 11.75 4.54 -1.22
C SER A 35 11.13 5.92 -1.41
N LYS A 36 10.52 6.18 -2.55
CA LYS A 36 9.82 7.43 -2.86
C LYS A 36 8.37 7.32 -2.45
N THR A 37 8.08 7.79 -1.25
CA THR A 37 6.73 7.79 -0.70
C THR A 37 6.45 9.07 0.07
N SER A 38 5.18 9.51 0.04
CA SER A 38 4.65 10.57 0.89
C SER A 38 3.77 10.05 2.01
N VAL A 39 3.49 8.73 2.04
CA VAL A 39 2.71 8.12 3.12
C VAL A 39 3.62 7.74 4.27
N GLU A 40 3.16 7.98 5.50
CA GLU A 40 3.91 7.65 6.72
C GLU A 40 3.87 6.14 6.99
N SER A 41 2.75 5.48 6.65
CA SER A 41 2.58 4.03 6.80
C SER A 41 1.92 3.40 5.59
N TRP A 42 2.51 2.30 5.11
CA TRP A 42 1.92 1.47 4.06
C TRP A 42 0.65 0.72 4.51
N ALA A 43 0.41 0.58 5.81
CA ALA A 43 -0.82 -0.05 6.31
C ALA A 43 -2.09 0.76 6.00
N GLU A 44 -1.94 2.04 5.64
CA GLU A 44 -3.03 2.93 5.26
C GLU A 44 -3.61 2.58 3.87
N ILE A 45 -2.82 1.92 3.01
CA ILE A 45 -3.27 1.53 1.67
C ILE A 45 -3.96 0.17 1.77
N MET A 46 -5.29 0.19 1.63
CA MET A 46 -6.09 -1.04 1.61
C MET A 46 -6.00 -1.75 0.26
N SER A 47 -5.75 -3.05 0.29
CA SER A 47 -5.85 -3.90 -0.91
C SER A 47 -7.33 -4.14 -1.28
N GLY A 48 -7.66 -4.16 -2.57
CA GLY A 48 -9.04 -4.38 -3.02
C GLY A 48 -9.37 -4.01 -4.47
N GLY A 49 -8.40 -3.54 -5.27
CA GLY A 49 -8.58 -3.26 -6.69
C GLY A 49 -8.29 -4.48 -7.59
N PRO A 50 -8.64 -4.41 -8.90
CA PRO A 50 -8.09 -5.34 -9.87
C PRO A 50 -6.54 -5.28 -9.85
N PRO A 51 -5.85 -6.41 -10.13
CA PRO A 51 -4.39 -6.43 -10.17
C PRO A 51 -3.84 -5.45 -11.22
N LYS A 52 -2.53 -5.15 -11.16
CA LYS A 52 -1.85 -4.21 -12.09
C LYS A 52 -2.31 -4.33 -13.55
N ASP A 53 -2.39 -5.56 -14.06
CA ASP A 53 -2.77 -5.86 -15.45
C ASP A 53 -4.22 -6.35 -15.60
N GLY A 54 -5.05 -6.15 -14.57
CA GLY A 54 -6.45 -6.57 -14.51
C GLY A 54 -7.41 -5.71 -15.34
N ILE A 55 -6.97 -4.56 -15.82
CA ILE A 55 -7.72 -3.69 -16.73
C ILE A 55 -6.93 -3.63 -18.04
N PRO A 56 -7.49 -4.12 -19.17
CA PRO A 56 -6.84 -4.04 -20.46
C PRO A 56 -6.49 -2.60 -20.82
N ALA A 57 -5.26 -2.38 -21.28
CA ALA A 57 -4.88 -1.11 -21.86
C ALA A 57 -5.72 -0.82 -23.11
N LEU A 58 -6.03 0.46 -23.35
CA LEU A 58 -6.62 0.87 -24.62
C LEU A 58 -5.52 0.92 -25.68
N ASP A 59 -5.69 0.17 -26.77
CA ASP A 59 -4.84 0.27 -27.94
C ASP A 59 -5.26 1.47 -28.81
N GLY A 60 -4.33 2.41 -29.03
CA GLY A 60 -4.55 3.56 -29.93
C GLY A 60 -5.52 4.63 -29.42
N PRO A 61 -5.33 5.19 -28.21
CA PRO A 61 -6.23 6.21 -27.68
C PRO A 61 -6.27 7.45 -28.59
N GLN A 62 -7.48 7.91 -28.92
CA GLN A 62 -7.67 9.14 -29.67
C GLN A 62 -7.65 10.32 -28.69
N PHE A 63 -6.53 11.04 -28.65
CA PHE A 63 -6.40 12.24 -27.84
C PHE A 63 -7.28 13.36 -28.40
N ARG A 64 -8.31 13.75 -27.64
CA ARG A 64 -9.16 14.90 -27.93
C ARG A 64 -8.90 16.00 -26.91
N ARG A 65 -9.00 17.27 -27.33
CA ARG A 65 -8.89 18.37 -26.37
C ARG A 65 -10.12 18.33 -25.46
N ALA A 66 -9.93 18.58 -24.17
CA ALA A 66 -11.02 18.55 -23.19
C ALA A 66 -12.19 19.46 -23.59
N LYS A 67 -11.90 20.64 -24.18
CA LYS A 67 -12.92 21.58 -24.67
C LYS A 67 -13.79 21.03 -25.81
N ASP A 68 -13.31 20.01 -26.52
CA ASP A 68 -13.98 19.44 -27.69
C ASP A 68 -14.91 18.27 -27.28
N VAL A 69 -14.86 17.77 -26.04
CA VAL A 69 -15.65 16.62 -25.55
C VAL A 69 -16.71 17.10 -24.55
N ARG A 70 -17.96 16.63 -24.68
CA ARG A 70 -19.01 16.83 -23.66
C ARG A 70 -19.04 15.60 -22.75
N GLY A 71 -19.07 15.83 -21.44
CA GLY A 71 -19.32 14.81 -20.43
C GLY A 71 -20.80 14.50 -20.28
#